data_AF-A0AAU4PQ24-F1
#
_entry.id   AF-A0AAU4PQ24-F1
#
_cell.length_a   1.000
_cell.length_b   1.000
_cell.length_c   1.000
_cell.angle_alpha   90.00
_cell.angle_beta   90.00
_cell.angle_gamma   90.00
#
_symmetry.space_group_name_H-M   'P 1'
#
loop_
_entity.id
_entity.type
_entity.pdbx_description
1 polymer ?
#
loop_
_entity_poly.entity_id
_entity_poly.type
_entity_poly.pdbx_seq_one_letter_code
_entity_poly.pdbx_strand_id
1 'polypeptide(L)'
;MESDAKDVRCRALTEVLVPLLERSSPDGAHGYGGRLQLVLGNLEVDRLGGADLLQTALSAAARRLGWQERGYCEDMPEAGEVLLGVEDAREIPPPYGEVVERAGAAELHAVANLLPGAQPSESPRPMLIGTPRVQTSEFRAAVDRRYPAGPMPSLGAEHKQHGDEDL
;
A
#
# COMPACT_ATOMS: atom_id res chain seq x y z
N MET A 1 0.09 -20.41 12.64
CA MET A 1 0.58 -19.34 11.76
C MET A 1 1.70 -19.89 10.90
N GLU A 2 1.37 -20.80 10.00
CA GLU A 2 2.25 -21.21 8.91
C GLU A 2 1.45 -20.98 7.64
N SER A 3 2.04 -20.28 6.67
CA SER A 3 1.67 -20.28 5.24
C SER A 3 1.22 -18.96 4.58
N ASP A 4 1.15 -17.81 5.25
CA ASP A 4 0.84 -16.57 4.50
C ASP A 4 2.01 -16.12 3.59
N ALA A 5 3.26 -16.31 4.02
CA ALA A 5 4.45 -16.11 3.17
C ALA A 5 4.58 -17.15 2.03
N LYS A 6 3.80 -18.23 2.06
CA LYS A 6 3.69 -19.22 0.98
C LYS A 6 2.46 -18.97 0.09
N ASP A 7 1.53 -18.10 0.50
CA ASP A 7 0.40 -17.72 -0.34
C ASP A 7 0.91 -16.91 -1.54
N VAL A 8 0.65 -17.44 -2.74
CA VAL A 8 1.02 -16.82 -4.02
C VAL A 8 0.39 -15.43 -4.15
N ARG A 9 -0.82 -15.23 -3.59
CA ARG A 9 -1.50 -13.93 -3.60
C ARG A 9 -0.79 -12.91 -2.72
N CYS A 10 -0.36 -13.31 -1.52
CA CYS A 10 0.42 -12.44 -0.64
C CYS A 10 1.72 -12.01 -1.33
N ARG A 11 2.46 -12.95 -1.94
CA ARG A 11 3.70 -12.64 -2.66
C ARG A 11 3.46 -11.66 -3.80
N ALA A 12 2.40 -11.89 -4.57
CA ALA A 12 2.12 -11.10 -5.74
C ALA A 12 1.58 -9.69 -5.39
N LEU A 13 0.87 -9.53 -4.26
CA LEU A 13 0.56 -8.21 -3.70
C LEU A 13 1.80 -7.52 -3.12
N THR A 14 2.67 -8.26 -2.44
CA THR A 14 3.95 -7.72 -1.97
C THR A 14 4.79 -7.15 -3.11
N GLU A 15 4.85 -7.83 -4.27
CA GLU A 15 5.53 -7.32 -5.47
C GLU A 15 4.94 -6.00 -5.98
N VAL A 16 3.61 -5.83 -5.91
CA VAL A 16 2.92 -4.59 -6.28
C VAL A 16 3.21 -3.46 -5.28
N LEU A 17 3.29 -3.79 -3.99
CA LEU A 17 3.45 -2.82 -2.90
C LEU A 17 4.87 -2.32 -2.73
N VAL A 18 5.89 -3.12 -3.03
CA VAL A 18 7.31 -2.73 -2.86
C VAL A 18 7.63 -1.41 -3.58
N PRO A 19 7.35 -1.24 -4.89
CA PRO A 19 7.64 0.01 -5.58
C PRO A 19 6.83 1.21 -5.05
N LEU A 20 5.66 0.97 -4.46
CA LEU A 20 4.83 2.03 -3.87
C LEU A 20 5.42 2.52 -2.55
N LEU A 21 5.93 1.61 -1.72
CA LEU A 21 6.62 1.92 -0.47
C LEU A 21 7.98 2.59 -0.70
N GLU A 22 8.75 2.14 -1.69
CA GLU A 22 10.02 2.78 -2.04
C GLU A 22 9.84 4.26 -2.42
N ARG A 23 8.76 4.58 -3.16
CA ARG A 23 8.43 5.95 -3.55
C ARG A 23 7.78 6.77 -2.46
N SER A 24 7.36 6.14 -1.35
CA SER A 24 6.72 6.87 -0.26
C SER A 24 7.72 7.44 0.74
N SER A 25 8.99 7.03 0.68
CA SER A 25 10.08 7.70 1.40
C SER A 25 10.30 9.10 0.80
N PRO A 26 10.37 10.16 1.63
CA PRO A 26 10.64 11.50 1.14
C PRO A 26 11.97 11.61 0.37
N ASP A 27 11.97 12.41 -0.69
CA ASP A 27 13.19 12.69 -1.44
C ASP A 27 14.26 13.30 -0.52
N GLY A 28 15.46 12.72 -0.53
CA GLY A 28 16.56 13.13 0.35
C GLY A 28 16.50 12.55 1.76
N ALA A 29 15.49 11.74 2.11
CA ALA A 29 15.45 10.99 3.37
C ALA A 29 16.17 9.64 3.30
N HIS A 30 16.79 9.28 2.18
CA HIS A 30 17.58 8.05 2.00
C HIS A 30 16.84 6.76 2.43
N GLY A 31 15.53 6.70 2.15
CA GLY A 31 14.69 5.55 2.47
C GLY A 31 14.08 5.55 3.87
N TYR A 32 14.32 6.58 4.70
CA TYR A 32 13.67 6.76 6.00
C TYR A 32 12.34 7.48 5.90
N GLY A 33 11.48 7.28 6.90
CA GLY A 33 10.23 8.05 7.07
C GLY A 33 9.16 7.76 6.02
N GLY A 34 9.28 6.66 5.28
CA GLY A 34 8.27 6.25 4.32
C GLY A 34 7.00 5.79 5.01
N ARG A 35 5.85 6.04 4.37
CA ARG A 35 4.54 5.59 4.84
C ARG A 35 3.61 5.31 3.67
N LEU A 36 2.78 4.29 3.77
CA LEU A 36 1.74 4.01 2.77
C LEU A 36 0.41 3.80 3.47
N GLN A 37 -0.62 4.49 2.98
CA GLN A 37 -1.99 4.42 3.47
C GLN A 37 -2.94 4.12 2.31
N LEU A 38 -3.79 3.12 2.49
CA LEU A 38 -4.78 2.66 1.52
C LEU A 38 -6.18 2.77 2.11
N VAL A 39 -7.12 3.32 1.33
CA VAL A 39 -8.54 3.39 1.67
C VAL A 39 -9.33 2.63 0.62
N LEU A 40 -9.76 1.41 0.96
CA LEU A 40 -10.38 0.47 0.03
C LEU A 40 -11.82 0.21 0.41
N GLY A 41 -12.72 0.07 -0.56
CA GLY A 41 -14.10 -0.33 -0.28
C GLY A 41 -14.17 -1.80 0.16
N ASN A 42 -15.15 -2.17 0.99
CA ASN A 42 -15.27 -3.54 1.51
C ASN A 42 -15.25 -4.62 0.40
N LEU A 43 -15.99 -4.39 -0.71
CA LEU A 43 -15.99 -5.30 -1.87
C LEU A 43 -14.64 -5.37 -2.59
N GLU A 44 -13.84 -4.32 -2.53
CA GLU A 44 -12.48 -4.30 -3.08
C GLU A 44 -11.53 -5.10 -2.19
N VAL A 45 -11.61 -4.93 -0.88
CA VAL A 45 -10.87 -5.71 0.11
C VAL A 45 -11.14 -7.20 -0.05
N ASP A 46 -12.42 -7.60 -0.15
CA ASP A 46 -12.81 -8.99 -0.36
C ASP A 46 -12.24 -9.57 -1.65
N ARG A 47 -12.31 -8.81 -2.76
CA ARG A 47 -11.75 -9.21 -4.06
C ARG A 47 -10.24 -9.39 -4.04
N LEU A 48 -9.54 -8.66 -3.18
CA LEU A 48 -8.10 -8.74 -2.99
C LEU A 48 -7.67 -9.82 -1.98
N GLY A 49 -8.63 -10.52 -1.38
CA GLY A 49 -8.36 -11.63 -0.46
C GLY A 49 -8.48 -11.26 1.02
N GLY A 50 -9.08 -10.11 1.35
CA GLY A 50 -9.36 -9.69 2.72
C GLY A 50 -8.31 -8.76 3.32
N ALA A 51 -8.69 -8.08 4.40
CA ALA A 51 -7.84 -7.11 5.10
C ALA A 51 -6.57 -7.76 5.68
N ASP A 52 -6.68 -8.96 6.25
CA ASP A 52 -5.54 -9.69 6.82
C ASP A 52 -4.45 -10.01 5.79
N LEU A 53 -4.86 -10.41 4.58
CA LEU A 53 -3.94 -10.71 3.48
C LEU A 53 -3.24 -9.44 2.99
N LEU A 54 -4.00 -8.35 2.84
CA LEU A 54 -3.46 -7.04 2.47
C LEU A 54 -2.48 -6.50 3.50
N GLN A 55 -2.82 -6.59 4.79
CA GLN A 55 -1.94 -6.17 5.87
C GLN A 55 -0.66 -7.02 5.91
N THR A 56 -0.78 -8.33 5.72
CA THR A 56 0.38 -9.22 5.64
C THR A 56 1.28 -8.88 4.46
N ALA A 57 0.70 -8.57 3.30
CA ALA A 57 1.43 -8.17 2.11
C ALA A 57 2.15 -6.82 2.29
N LEU A 58 1.51 -5.85 2.98
CA LEU A 58 2.11 -4.56 3.38
C LEU A 58 3.31 -4.76 4.31
N SER A 59 3.14 -5.51 5.40
CA SER A 59 4.24 -5.81 6.32
C SER A 59 5.36 -6.61 5.65
N ALA A 60 5.05 -7.52 4.72
CA ALA A 60 6.06 -8.23 3.95
C ALA A 60 6.83 -7.29 3.00
N ALA A 61 6.13 -6.35 2.36
CA ALA A 61 6.76 -5.36 1.48
C ALA A 61 7.65 -4.38 2.26
N ALA A 62 7.20 -3.85 3.39
CA ALA A 62 8.00 -2.98 4.25
C ALA A 62 9.26 -3.70 4.77
N ARG A 63 9.13 -4.95 5.22
CA ARG A 63 10.28 -5.77 5.65
C ARG A 63 11.28 -6.02 4.52
N ARG A 64 10.84 -6.17 3.27
CA ARG A 64 11.74 -6.28 2.11
C ARG A 64 12.59 -5.03 1.88
N LEU A 65 12.10 -3.86 2.30
CA LEU A 65 12.83 -2.60 2.26
C LEU A 65 13.71 -2.37 3.50
N GLY A 66 13.77 -3.34 4.41
CA GLY A 66 14.53 -3.21 5.66
C GLY A 66 13.91 -2.22 6.64
N TRP A 67 12.61 -1.94 6.53
CA TRP A 67 11.91 -1.09 7.48
C TRP A 67 11.69 -1.83 8.81
N GLN A 68 11.71 -1.06 9.89
CA GLN A 68 11.09 -1.47 11.14
C GLN A 68 9.65 -1.01 11.05
N GLU A 69 8.72 -1.89 10.71
CA GLU A 69 7.37 -1.48 10.34
C GLU A 69 6.46 -1.26 11.55
N ARG A 70 5.52 -0.32 11.40
CA ARG A 70 4.32 -0.23 12.21
C ARG A 70 3.09 -0.23 11.30
N GLY A 71 2.39 -1.34 11.25
CA GLY A 71 1.12 -1.50 10.53
C GLY A 71 -0.10 -1.05 11.34
N TYR A 72 -1.16 -0.67 10.63
CA TYR A 72 -2.49 -0.43 11.20
C TYR A 72 -3.60 -0.80 10.21
N CYS A 73 -4.74 -1.21 10.74
CA CYS A 73 -5.95 -1.54 10.00
C CYS A 73 -7.15 -1.04 10.81
N GLU A 74 -8.06 -0.32 10.15
CA GLU A 74 -9.27 0.24 10.75
C GLU A 74 -10.45 0.05 9.80
N ASP A 75 -11.47 -0.66 10.28
CA ASP A 75 -12.75 -0.78 9.58
C ASP A 75 -13.56 0.50 9.79
N MET A 76 -14.02 1.10 8.70
CA MET A 76 -14.85 2.32 8.69
C MET A 76 -16.27 1.97 8.21
N PRO A 77 -17.12 1.37 9.07
CA PRO A 77 -18.41 0.83 8.66
C PRO A 77 -19.38 1.89 8.13
N GLU A 78 -19.30 3.12 8.64
CA GLU A 78 -20.13 4.24 8.18
C GLU A 78 -19.81 4.66 6.74
N ALA A 79 -18.56 4.46 6.30
CA ALA A 79 -18.09 4.77 4.96
C ALA A 79 -18.14 3.55 4.01
N GLY A 80 -18.28 2.33 4.55
CA GLY A 80 -18.18 1.09 3.77
C GLY A 80 -16.75 0.83 3.26
N GLU A 81 -15.76 1.31 4.00
CA GLU A 81 -14.35 1.31 3.63
C GLU A 81 -13.49 0.68 4.74
N VAL A 82 -12.31 0.22 4.37
CA VAL A 82 -11.25 -0.21 5.27
C VAL A 82 -10.02 0.65 5.02
N LEU A 83 -9.48 1.19 6.10
CA LEU A 83 -8.22 1.93 6.12
C LEU A 83 -7.10 0.99 6.54
N LEU A 84 -6.08 0.83 5.69
CA LEU A 84 -4.91 0.02 5.94
C LEU A 84 -3.66 0.88 5.78
N GLY A 85 -2.62 0.63 6.56
CA GLY A 85 -1.35 1.30 6.33
C GLY A 85 -0.16 0.69 7.04
N VAL A 86 1.00 1.20 6.66
CA VAL A 86 2.29 0.85 7.24
C VAL A 86 3.22 2.06 7.18
N GLU A 87 3.97 2.28 8.25
CA GLU A 87 5.00 3.32 8.35
C GLU A 87 6.36 2.72 8.76
N ASP A 88 7.44 3.37 8.31
CA ASP A 88 8.79 3.09 8.79
C ASP A 88 9.00 3.71 10.17
N ALA A 89 9.08 2.86 11.19
CA ALA A 89 9.30 3.19 12.59
C ALA A 89 10.78 3.11 13.00
N ARG A 90 11.73 2.98 12.05
CA ARG A 90 13.16 3.11 12.35
C ARG A 90 13.43 4.50 12.94
N GLU A 91 14.33 4.55 13.92
CA GLU A 91 14.90 5.82 14.36
C GLU A 91 15.60 6.50 13.18
N ILE A 92 15.28 7.78 12.95
CA ILE A 92 15.77 8.53 11.79
C ILE A 92 17.07 9.22 12.20
N PRO A 93 18.23 8.81 11.68
CA PRO A 93 19.48 9.45 12.03
C PRO A 93 19.59 10.86 11.40
N PRO A 94 20.30 11.81 12.03
CA PRO A 94 20.68 13.04 11.36
C PRO A 94 21.51 12.76 10.09
N PRO A 95 21.36 13.54 9.02
CA PRO A 95 20.52 14.74 8.89
C PRO A 95 19.08 14.47 8.40
N TYR A 96 18.66 13.21 8.26
CA TYR A 96 17.43 12.87 7.55
C TYR A 96 16.15 13.24 8.31
N GLY A 97 16.22 13.42 9.63
CA GLY A 97 15.09 13.82 10.47
C GLY A 97 14.41 15.10 9.97
N GLU A 98 15.18 16.15 9.68
CA GLU A 98 14.64 17.42 9.17
C GLU A 98 13.93 17.28 7.82
N VAL A 99 14.42 16.37 6.97
CA VAL A 99 13.81 16.10 5.65
C VAL A 99 12.46 15.42 5.84
N VAL A 100 12.40 14.41 6.70
CA VAL A 100 11.17 13.66 7.00
C VAL A 100 10.15 14.57 7.69
N GLU A 101 10.55 15.38 8.66
CA GLU A 101 9.67 16.33 9.33
C GLU A 101 9.08 17.36 8.35
N ARG A 102 9.92 17.91 7.46
CA ARG A 102 9.46 18.86 6.43
C ARG A 102 8.47 18.22 5.46
N ALA A 103 8.74 16.99 5.03
CA ALA A 103 7.83 16.24 4.17
C ALA A 103 6.50 15.97 4.87
N GLY A 104 6.52 15.50 6.12
CA GLY A 104 5.32 15.27 6.93
C GLY A 104 4.50 16.56 7.16
N ALA A 105 5.17 17.68 7.43
CA ALA A 105 4.51 18.98 7.55
C ALA A 105 3.86 19.43 6.23
N ALA A 106 4.52 19.21 5.10
CA ALA A 106 3.97 19.51 3.78
C ALA A 106 2.74 18.64 3.46
N GLU A 107 2.77 17.36 3.82
CA GLU A 107 1.64 16.44 3.65
C GLU A 107 0.45 16.82 4.56
N LEU A 108 0.70 17.19 5.82
CA LEU A 108 -0.36 17.66 6.72
C LEU A 108 -1.01 18.95 6.19
N HIS A 109 -0.20 19.89 5.72
CA HIS A 109 -0.69 21.11 5.09
C HIS A 109 -1.50 20.81 3.82
N ALA A 110 -1.08 19.82 3.02
CA ALA A 110 -1.81 19.35 1.85
C ALA A 110 -3.20 18.82 2.22
N VAL A 111 -3.29 17.95 3.22
CA VAL A 111 -4.54 17.35 3.70
C VAL A 111 -5.46 18.42 4.27
N ALA A 112 -4.95 19.36 5.07
CA ALA A 112 -5.73 20.46 5.61
C ALA A 112 -6.40 21.30 4.52
N ASN A 113 -5.73 21.52 3.39
CA ASN A 113 -6.29 22.24 2.26
C ASN A 113 -7.42 21.47 1.54
N LEU A 114 -7.52 20.15 1.70
CA LEU A 114 -8.55 19.31 1.07
C LEU A 114 -9.85 19.22 1.89
N LEU A 115 -9.86 19.71 3.13
CA LEU A 115 -11.05 19.67 3.98
C LEU A 115 -12.12 20.69 3.55
N PRO A 116 -13.42 20.34 3.61
CA PRO A 116 -14.50 21.26 3.28
C PRO A 116 -14.50 22.45 4.24
N GLY A 117 -14.34 23.66 3.69
CA GLY A 117 -14.20 24.92 4.45
C GLY A 117 -12.83 25.61 4.30
N ALA A 118 -11.83 24.93 3.73
CA ALA A 118 -10.58 25.58 3.33
C ALA A 118 -10.83 26.52 2.14
N GLN A 119 -10.36 27.78 2.25
CA GLN A 119 -10.51 28.78 1.19
C GLN A 119 -10.01 28.22 -0.15
N PRO A 120 -10.79 28.32 -1.24
CA PRO A 120 -10.36 27.82 -2.54
C PRO A 120 -9.15 28.64 -3.02
N SER A 121 -7.98 28.01 -3.05
CA SER A 121 -6.86 28.53 -3.84
C SER A 121 -7.24 28.48 -5.32
N GLU A 122 -7.09 29.59 -6.04
CA GLU A 122 -7.42 29.75 -7.48
C GLU A 122 -6.54 28.89 -8.42
N SER A 123 -5.56 28.16 -7.89
CA SER A 123 -4.69 27.28 -8.68
C SER A 123 -5.23 25.85 -8.71
N PRO A 124 -5.12 25.11 -9.85
CA PRO A 124 -5.38 23.68 -9.88
C PRO A 124 -4.57 23.01 -8.78
N ARG A 125 -5.26 22.37 -7.82
CA ARG A 125 -4.59 21.77 -6.65
C ARG A 125 -3.68 20.66 -7.18
N PRO A 126 -2.34 20.77 -7.03
CA PRO A 126 -1.49 19.67 -7.41
C PRO A 126 -1.90 18.45 -6.57
N MET A 127 -2.19 17.32 -7.23
CA MET A 127 -2.34 16.05 -6.52
C MET A 127 -1.00 15.77 -5.85
N LEU A 128 -0.96 15.92 -4.53
CA LEU A 128 0.26 15.76 -3.76
C LEU A 128 0.50 14.26 -3.57
N ILE A 129 1.60 13.80 -4.16
CA ILE A 129 2.19 12.47 -3.94
C ILE A 129 2.30 12.26 -2.43
N GLY A 130 1.86 11.11 -1.94
CA GLY A 130 1.88 10.78 -0.50
C GLY A 130 0.54 10.92 0.24
N THR A 131 -0.49 11.54 -0.35
CA THR A 131 -1.83 11.55 0.27
C THR A 131 -2.51 10.17 0.17
N PRO A 132 -3.32 9.74 1.16
CA PRO A 132 -3.96 8.42 1.15
C PRO A 132 -4.80 8.15 -0.11
N ARG A 133 -5.48 9.17 -0.64
CA ARG A 133 -6.26 9.05 -1.88
C ARG A 133 -5.38 8.82 -3.11
N VAL A 134 -4.25 9.53 -3.22
CA VAL A 134 -3.30 9.35 -4.32
C VAL A 134 -2.64 7.98 -4.22
N GLN A 135 -2.18 7.60 -3.01
CA GLN A 135 -1.59 6.29 -2.73
C GLN A 135 -2.54 5.14 -3.06
N THR A 136 -3.82 5.27 -2.70
CA THR A 136 -4.87 4.30 -3.06
C THR A 136 -5.07 4.22 -4.58
N SER A 137 -5.09 5.34 -5.28
CA SER A 137 -5.23 5.38 -6.75
C SER A 137 -4.03 4.71 -7.45
N GLU A 138 -2.81 4.97 -6.99
CA GLU A 138 -1.60 4.34 -7.51
C GLU A 138 -1.59 2.83 -7.25
N PHE A 139 -2.04 2.42 -6.07
CA PHE A 139 -2.20 1.01 -5.73
C PHE A 139 -3.19 0.32 -6.68
N ARG A 140 -4.38 0.89 -6.89
CA ARG A 140 -5.38 0.37 -7.84
C ARG A 140 -4.80 0.24 -9.24
N ALA A 141 -4.15 1.28 -9.74
CA ALA A 141 -3.52 1.25 -11.06
C ALA A 141 -2.41 0.19 -11.17
N ALA A 142 -1.66 -0.05 -10.10
CA ALA A 142 -0.62 -1.07 -10.05
C ALA A 142 -1.20 -2.49 -10.01
N VAL A 143 -2.28 -2.70 -9.26
CA VAL A 143 -3.05 -3.96 -9.26
C VAL A 143 -3.63 -4.22 -10.65
N ASP A 144 -4.32 -3.26 -11.25
CA ASP A 144 -4.95 -3.42 -12.58
C ASP A 144 -3.91 -3.74 -13.66
N ARG A 145 -2.74 -3.09 -13.62
CA ARG A 145 -1.63 -3.39 -14.54
C ARG A 145 -1.10 -4.81 -14.37
N ARG A 146 -1.09 -5.33 -13.14
CA ARG A 146 -0.60 -6.68 -12.82
C ARG A 146 -1.64 -7.77 -13.09
N TYR A 147 -2.93 -7.44 -12.98
CA TYR A 147 -4.07 -8.37 -13.13
C TYR A 147 -5.19 -7.80 -14.02
N PRO A 148 -4.94 -7.62 -15.34
CA PRO A 148 -5.87 -6.92 -16.23
C PRO A 148 -7.17 -7.68 -16.58
N ALA A 149 -7.36 -8.94 -16.14
CA ALA A 149 -8.41 -9.83 -16.65
C ALA A 149 -9.24 -10.61 -15.61
N GLY A 150 -9.17 -10.31 -14.31
CA GLY A 150 -9.95 -11.02 -13.29
C GLY A 150 -9.35 -10.96 -11.89
N PRO A 151 -10.01 -11.53 -10.86
CA PRO A 151 -9.53 -11.48 -9.48
C PRO A 151 -8.15 -12.13 -9.36
N MET A 152 -7.44 -11.77 -8.28
CA MET A 152 -6.13 -12.32 -7.90
C MET A 152 -6.05 -13.84 -8.17
N PRO A 153 -4.89 -14.36 -8.62
CA PRO A 153 -4.74 -15.78 -8.91
C PRO A 153 -5.22 -16.61 -7.72
N SER A 154 -6.27 -17.39 -7.94
CA SER A 154 -6.87 -18.22 -6.89
C SER A 154 -5.92 -19.39 -6.56
N LEU A 155 -5.85 -19.79 -5.28
CA LEU A 155 -5.22 -21.05 -4.87
C LEU A 155 -6.03 -22.22 -5.46
N GLY A 156 -5.77 -22.59 -6.70
CA GLY A 156 -6.57 -23.62 -7.36
C GLY A 156 -6.38 -23.70 -8.87
N ALA A 157 -5.14 -23.75 -9.33
CA ALA A 157 -4.82 -24.26 -10.66
C ALA A 157 -3.45 -24.92 -10.63
N GLU A 158 -3.29 -25.89 -9.72
CA GLU A 158 -2.30 -26.92 -9.93
C GLU A 158 -2.77 -27.70 -11.17
N HIS A 159 -2.23 -27.33 -12.32
CA HIS A 159 -2.26 -28.15 -13.52
C HIS A 159 -1.78 -29.54 -13.12
N LYS A 160 -2.70 -30.48 -12.94
CA LYS A 160 -2.39 -31.90 -13.08
C LYS A 160 -2.23 -32.18 -14.57
N GLN A 161 -1.19 -31.60 -15.17
CA GLN A 161 -0.62 -32.09 -16.42
C GLN A 161 0.28 -33.27 -16.06
N HIS A 162 -0.29 -34.46 -16.09
CA HIS A 162 0.45 -35.64 -16.52
C HIS A 162 -0.45 -36.36 -17.51
N GLY A 163 -0.25 -36.00 -18.77
CA GLY A 163 -0.69 -36.80 -19.90
C GLY A 163 0.33 -37.90 -20.20
N ASP A 164 -0.05 -38.70 -21.18
CA ASP A 164 0.60 -39.85 -21.81
C ASP A 164 0.69 -41.14 -20.96
N GLU A 165 -0.08 -42.19 -21.25
CA GLU A 165 -0.10 -43.05 -22.46
C GLU A 165 0.99 -44.15 -22.42
N ASP A 166 0.58 -45.33 -22.88
CA ASP A 166 1.36 -46.55 -23.16
C ASP A 166 1.88 -47.42 -22.00
N LEU A 167 1.07 -48.41 -21.57
CA LEU A 167 1.16 -49.81 -22.06
C LEU A 167 -0.03 -50.68 -21.58
#